data_AF-A0A4V3CZN7-F1
#
_entry.id   AF-A0A4V3CZN7-F1
#
_cell.length_a   1.000
_cell.length_b   1.000
_cell.length_c   1.000
_cell.angle_alpha   90.00
_cell.angle_beta   90.00
_cell.angle_gamma   90.00
#
_symmetry.space_group_name_H-M   'P 1'
#
loop_
_entity.id
_entity.type
_entity.pdbx_description
1 polymer ?
#
loop_
_entity_poly.entity_id
_entity_poly.type
_entity_poly.pdbx_seq_one_letter_code
_entity_poly.pdbx_strand_id
1 'polypeptide(L)'
;MAIQLKFDNTPNLAPVVHSAARMVVGFLFACHGVASLFGVLGGAVGMHGGAVQFGAWPGWYAAVIELVGGVLVALGLFTRVAAIICSGTMAYAYFSVHQKAGLLPVMNNGDAAAMFSWTFLLIAAVGPGRIALDARRRVRTVPVVREPIPVIVGQGAVGMHCPDV
;
A
#
# COMPACT_ATOMS: atom_id res chain seq x y z
N MET A 1 35.75 4.49 16.28
CA MET A 1 34.67 4.77 17.24
C MET A 1 33.35 4.59 16.51
N ALA A 2 32.77 3.39 16.55
CA ALA A 2 31.47 3.12 15.95
C ALA A 2 30.41 3.41 17.02
N ILE A 3 29.61 4.46 16.80
CA ILE A 3 28.42 4.71 17.60
C ILE A 3 27.40 3.68 17.13
N GLN A 4 27.42 2.50 17.76
CA GLN A 4 26.34 1.53 17.66
C GLN A 4 25.15 2.13 18.41
N LEU A 5 24.30 2.90 17.71
CA LEU A 5 23.01 3.33 18.22
C LEU A 5 22.16 2.06 18.46
N LYS A 6 22.29 1.55 19.68
CA LYS A 6 21.59 0.39 20.22
C LYS A 6 20.12 0.78 20.42
N PHE A 7 19.29 0.65 19.38
CA PHE A 7 17.84 0.84 19.45
C PHE A 7 17.14 -0.37 20.09
N ASP A 8 17.73 -0.93 21.15
CA ASP A 8 17.30 -2.19 21.74
C ASP A 8 16.27 -1.89 22.84
N ASN A 9 15.07 -1.42 22.44
CA ASN A 9 13.81 -1.42 23.23
C ASN A 9 12.64 -0.72 22.51
N THR A 10 12.74 -0.40 21.22
CA THR A 10 11.62 0.22 20.50
C THR A 10 10.63 -0.85 20.02
N PRO A 11 9.31 -0.69 20.27
CA PRO A 11 8.32 -1.54 19.59
C PRO A 11 8.52 -1.38 18.08
N ASN A 12 8.40 -2.47 17.31
CA ASN A 12 8.51 -2.41 15.85
C ASN A 12 7.32 -1.62 15.28
N LEU A 13 7.48 -0.29 15.19
CA LEU A 13 6.48 0.66 14.70
C LEU A 13 6.46 0.76 13.17
N ALA A 14 7.46 0.20 12.48
CA ALA A 14 7.55 0.23 11.01
C ALA A 14 6.24 -0.13 10.28
N PRO A 15 5.50 -1.21 10.63
CA PRO A 15 4.24 -1.53 9.96
C PRO A 15 3.12 -0.52 10.24
N VAL A 16 3.13 0.14 11.39
CA VAL A 16 2.16 1.19 11.76
C VAL A 16 2.47 2.47 10.99
N VAL A 17 3.75 2.88 11.00
CA VAL A 17 4.23 4.05 10.27
C VAL A 17 3.97 3.91 8.77
N HIS A 18 4.24 2.74 8.18
CA HIS A 18 3.92 2.47 6.77
C HIS A 18 2.42 2.62 6.48
N SER A 19 1.56 2.10 7.36
CA SER A 19 0.11 2.20 7.19
C SER A 19 -0.37 3.65 7.29
N ALA A 20 0.19 4.43 8.23
CA ALA A 20 -0.11 5.85 8.38
C ALA A 20 0.38 6.66 7.17
N ALA A 21 1.60 6.42 6.70
CA ALA A 21 2.13 7.05 5.49
C ALA A 21 1.24 6.76 4.27
N ARG A 22 0.82 5.51 4.08
CA ARG A 22 -0.14 5.13 3.03
C ARG A 22 -1.46 5.89 3.14
N MET A 23 -2.01 6.03 4.35
CA MET A 23 -3.26 6.79 4.57
C MET A 23 -3.10 8.26 4.21
N VAL A 24 -2.02 8.91 4.67
CA VAL A 24 -1.74 10.33 4.40
C VAL A 24 -1.53 10.56 2.91
N VAL A 25 -0.70 9.75 2.25
CA VAL A 25 -0.42 9.89 0.82
C VAL A 25 -1.69 9.71 0.00
N GLY A 26 -2.49 8.67 0.27
CA GLY A 26 -3.76 8.45 -0.43
C GLY A 26 -4.77 9.56 -0.17
N PHE A 27 -4.85 10.08 1.05
CA PHE A 27 -5.73 11.21 1.41
C PHE A 27 -5.34 12.49 0.66
N LEU A 28 -4.07 12.86 0.67
CA LEU A 28 -3.60 14.07 -0.03
C LEU A 28 -3.85 13.97 -1.53
N PHE A 29 -3.62 12.80 -2.12
CA PHE A 29 -3.93 12.55 -3.53
C PHE A 29 -5.43 12.67 -3.82
N ALA A 30 -6.29 12.15 -2.93
CA ALA A 30 -7.73 12.32 -3.06
C ALA A 30 -8.17 13.79 -2.97
N CYS A 31 -7.53 14.59 -2.11
CA CYS A 31 -7.77 16.03 -2.03
C CYS A 31 -7.47 16.75 -3.35
N HIS A 32 -6.42 16.37 -4.07
CA HIS A 32 -6.14 16.92 -5.41
C HIS A 32 -7.25 16.56 -6.43
N GLY A 33 -7.75 15.32 -6.37
CA GLY A 33 -8.89 14.91 -7.18
C GLY A 33 -10.16 15.68 -6.85
N VAL A 34 -10.46 15.90 -5.56
CA VAL A 34 -11.59 16.74 -5.11
C VAL A 34 -11.44 18.18 -5.60
N ALA A 35 -10.25 18.77 -5.43
CA ALA A 35 -9.98 20.13 -5.86
C ALA A 35 -10.17 20.29 -7.38
N SER A 36 -9.67 19.31 -8.14
CA SER A 36 -9.72 19.33 -9.60
C SER A 36 -11.12 19.02 -10.16
N LEU A 37 -11.89 18.12 -9.56
CA LEU A 37 -13.23 17.77 -10.06
C LEU A 37 -14.31 18.77 -9.66
N PHE A 38 -14.19 19.39 -8.48
CA PHE A 38 -15.26 20.20 -7.91
C PHE A 38 -14.89 21.68 -7.77
N GLY A 39 -13.65 22.08 -8.05
CA GLY A 39 -13.22 23.48 -7.94
C GLY A 39 -13.15 23.99 -6.50
N VAL A 40 -13.11 23.09 -5.52
CA VAL A 40 -13.02 23.42 -4.09
C VAL A 40 -11.56 23.30 -3.61
N LEU A 41 -11.27 23.62 -2.35
CA LEU A 41 -9.92 23.50 -1.77
C LEU A 41 -8.83 24.29 -2.53
N GLY A 42 -9.20 25.37 -3.23
CA GLY A 42 -8.30 26.15 -4.08
C GLY A 42 -8.39 25.82 -5.59
N GLY A 43 -9.18 24.80 -5.96
CA GLY A 43 -9.46 24.41 -7.33
C GLY A 43 -8.32 23.66 -8.02
N ALA A 44 -8.51 23.33 -9.29
CA ALA A 44 -7.50 22.67 -10.10
C ALA A 44 -6.24 23.55 -10.25
N VAL A 45 -5.07 22.92 -10.25
CA VAL A 45 -3.79 23.62 -10.43
C VAL A 45 -3.81 24.40 -11.74
N GLY A 46 -3.50 25.70 -11.66
CA GLY A 46 -3.49 26.60 -12.82
C GLY A 46 -4.87 27.15 -13.23
N MET A 47 -5.96 26.84 -12.51
CA MET A 47 -7.32 27.29 -12.84
C MET A 47 -7.90 28.34 -11.88
N HIS A 48 -7.10 28.95 -11.00
CA HIS A 48 -7.52 30.01 -10.06
C HIS A 48 -8.84 29.72 -9.32
N GLY A 49 -9.03 28.51 -8.81
CA GLY A 49 -10.26 28.10 -8.12
C GLY A 49 -11.31 27.40 -8.98
N GLY A 50 -11.05 27.15 -10.27
CA GLY A 50 -11.94 26.41 -11.17
C GLY A 50 -11.84 24.89 -11.08
N ALA A 51 -12.90 24.19 -11.49
CA ALA A 51 -12.88 22.75 -11.75
C ALA A 51 -12.39 22.46 -13.17
N VAL A 52 -11.76 21.31 -13.37
CA VAL A 52 -11.44 20.79 -14.70
C VAL A 52 -12.75 20.45 -15.43
N GLN A 53 -12.84 20.85 -16.70
CA GLN A 53 -14.00 20.54 -17.51
C GLN A 53 -14.26 19.03 -17.61
N PHE A 54 -15.53 18.64 -17.53
CA PHE A 54 -15.94 17.24 -17.57
C PHE A 54 -15.44 16.55 -18.85
N GLY A 55 -14.80 15.39 -18.70
CA GLY A 55 -14.27 14.60 -19.82
C GLY A 55 -13.02 15.17 -20.50
N ALA A 56 -12.46 16.30 -20.03
CA ALA A 56 -11.30 16.91 -20.64
C ALA A 56 -10.04 16.05 -20.47
N TRP A 57 -9.38 15.74 -21.59
CA TRP A 57 -8.12 15.00 -21.58
C TRP A 57 -6.92 15.95 -21.36
N PRO A 58 -5.92 15.57 -20.53
CA PRO A 58 -5.89 14.42 -19.62
C PRO A 58 -6.50 14.72 -18.23
N GLY A 59 -6.73 15.99 -17.91
CA GLY A 59 -6.93 16.47 -16.54
C GLY A 59 -8.13 15.87 -15.80
N TRP A 60 -9.27 15.68 -16.48
CA TRP A 60 -10.47 15.16 -15.82
C TRP A 60 -10.28 13.69 -15.40
N TYR A 61 -9.67 12.88 -16.27
CA TYR A 61 -9.38 11.47 -15.96
C TYR A 61 -8.33 11.34 -14.85
N ALA A 62 -7.29 12.17 -14.87
CA ALA A 62 -6.32 12.24 -13.79
C ALA A 62 -6.99 12.56 -12.46
N ALA A 63 -7.89 13.56 -12.42
CA ALA A 63 -8.60 13.95 -11.21
C ALA A 63 -9.54 12.85 -10.67
N VAL A 64 -10.20 12.08 -11.54
CA VAL A 64 -10.98 10.89 -11.13
C VAL A 64 -10.07 9.84 -10.51
N ILE A 65 -8.91 9.56 -11.12
CA ILE A 65 -7.94 8.60 -10.59
C ILE A 65 -7.36 9.09 -9.25
N GLU A 66 -7.07 10.39 -9.13
CA GLU A 66 -6.60 11.02 -7.91
C GLU A 66 -7.57 10.80 -6.76
N LEU A 67 -8.86 11.08 -7.00
CA LEU A 67 -9.91 10.87 -6.01
C LEU A 67 -10.10 9.39 -5.67
N VAL A 68 -10.46 8.57 -6.66
CA VAL A 68 -10.84 7.17 -6.43
C VAL A 68 -9.64 6.34 -6.00
N GLY A 69 -8.52 6.48 -6.71
CA GLY A 69 -7.27 5.79 -6.42
C GLY A 69 -6.68 6.23 -5.08
N GLY A 70 -6.71 7.53 -4.77
CA GLY A 70 -6.29 8.06 -3.47
C GLY A 70 -7.10 7.45 -2.32
N VAL A 71 -8.43 7.40 -2.43
CA VAL A 71 -9.30 6.78 -1.42
C VAL A 71 -9.04 5.28 -1.28
N LEU A 72 -8.93 4.53 -2.39
CA LEU A 72 -8.63 3.10 -2.36
C LEU A 72 -7.28 2.82 -1.69
N VAL A 73 -6.25 3.59 -2.06
CA VAL A 73 -4.93 3.48 -1.44
C VAL A 73 -5.01 3.85 0.03
N ALA A 74 -5.71 4.91 0.44
CA ALA A 74 -5.83 5.35 1.83
C ALA A 74 -6.60 4.36 2.71
N LEU A 75 -7.61 3.68 2.19
CA LEU A 75 -8.33 2.62 2.91
C LEU A 75 -7.58 1.28 2.93
N GLY A 76 -6.61 1.12 2.04
CA GLY A 76 -5.89 -0.14 1.89
C GLY A 76 -6.74 -1.20 1.21
N LEU A 77 -7.53 -0.80 0.21
CA LEU A 77 -8.36 -1.66 -0.64
C LEU A 77 -7.71 -1.77 -2.02
N PHE A 78 -7.47 -3.00 -2.49
CA PHE A 78 -6.77 -3.27 -3.75
C PHE A 78 -5.44 -2.49 -3.87
N THR A 79 -4.73 -2.30 -2.75
CA THR A 79 -3.65 -1.29 -2.63
C THR A 79 -2.61 -1.39 -3.73
N ARG A 80 -2.18 -2.61 -4.10
CA ARG A 80 -1.14 -2.78 -5.13
C ARG A 80 -1.62 -2.29 -6.50
N VAL A 81 -2.83 -2.67 -6.89
CA VAL A 81 -3.40 -2.29 -8.20
C VAL A 81 -3.69 -0.79 -8.22
N ALA A 82 -4.36 -0.26 -7.19
CA ALA A 82 -4.65 1.16 -7.09
C ALA A 82 -3.36 2.01 -7.10
N ALA A 83 -2.33 1.60 -6.34
CA ALA A 83 -1.07 2.33 -6.28
C ALA A 83 -0.29 2.27 -7.61
N ILE A 84 -0.32 1.16 -8.37
CA ILE A 84 0.29 1.12 -9.71
C ILE A 84 -0.39 2.13 -10.64
N ILE A 85 -1.72 2.20 -10.61
CA ILE A 85 -2.49 3.14 -11.45
C ILE A 85 -2.18 4.59 -11.05
N CYS A 86 -2.20 4.92 -9.75
CA CYS A 86 -1.85 6.25 -9.27
C CYS A 86 -0.40 6.64 -9.63
N SER A 87 0.54 5.70 -9.48
CA SER A 87 1.95 5.89 -9.86
C SER A 87 2.08 6.20 -11.35
N GLY A 88 1.47 5.39 -12.21
CA GLY A 88 1.49 5.58 -13.66
C GLY A 88 0.86 6.90 -14.09
N THR A 89 -0.22 7.34 -13.44
CA THR A 89 -0.89 8.61 -13.71
C THR A 89 0.04 9.80 -13.44
N MET A 90 0.77 9.76 -12.33
CA MET A 90 1.72 10.83 -11.98
C MET A 90 3.01 10.77 -12.80
N ALA A 91 3.47 9.58 -13.18
CA ALA A 91 4.55 9.42 -14.15
C ALA A 91 4.14 10.04 -15.51
N TYR A 92 2.94 9.74 -15.99
CA TYR A 92 2.39 10.35 -17.20
C TYR A 92 2.33 11.87 -17.08
N ALA A 93 1.81 12.41 -15.96
CA ALA A 93 1.79 13.85 -15.73
C ALA A 93 3.19 14.47 -15.76
N TYR A 94 4.18 13.82 -15.15
CA TYR A 94 5.56 14.31 -15.17
C TYR A 94 6.10 14.40 -16.61
N PHE A 95 6.00 13.33 -17.40
CA PHE A 95 6.59 13.29 -18.75
C PHE A 95 5.79 14.09 -19.79
N SER A 96 4.46 14.15 -19.66
CA SER A 96 3.59 14.80 -20.67
C SER A 96 3.29 16.26 -20.39
N VAL A 97 3.34 16.68 -19.11
CA VAL A 97 3.06 18.05 -18.67
C VAL A 97 4.33 18.73 -18.17
N HIS A 98 4.94 18.22 -17.10
CA HIS A 98 6.03 18.93 -16.43
C HIS A 98 7.34 18.95 -17.21
N GLN A 99 7.77 17.83 -17.81
CA GLN A 99 9.05 17.76 -18.52
C GLN A 99 9.16 18.75 -19.70
N LYS A 100 8.03 19.19 -20.26
CA LYS A 100 8.02 20.23 -21.30
C LYS A 100 8.50 21.59 -20.80
N ALA A 101 8.35 21.87 -19.50
CA ALA A 101 8.80 23.11 -18.87
C ALA A 101 10.25 23.04 -18.34
N GLY A 102 10.87 21.85 -18.31
CA GLY A 102 12.25 21.66 -17.88
C GLY A 102 12.54 20.20 -17.55
N LEU A 103 13.80 19.78 -17.60
CA LEU A 103 14.15 18.36 -17.40
C LEU A 103 13.97 17.89 -15.96
N LEU A 104 14.41 18.70 -14.98
CA LEU A 104 14.41 18.37 -13.56
C LEU A 104 13.20 18.97 -12.83
N PRO A 105 12.68 18.32 -11.78
CA PRO A 105 11.53 18.79 -11.00
C PRO A 105 11.67 20.24 -10.51
N VAL A 106 12.85 20.57 -10.00
CA VAL A 106 13.23 21.90 -9.50
C VAL A 106 13.10 23.01 -10.55
N MET A 107 13.13 22.67 -11.84
CA MET A 107 13.00 23.64 -12.94
C MET A 107 11.58 23.68 -13.53
N ASN A 108 10.74 22.69 -13.25
CA ASN A 108 9.48 22.47 -13.99
C ASN A 108 8.23 22.33 -13.09
N ASN A 109 8.37 22.58 -11.78
CA ASN A 109 7.32 22.42 -10.78
C ASN A 109 6.74 21.00 -10.70
N GLY A 110 7.50 19.99 -11.13
CA GLY A 110 7.09 18.59 -11.19
C GLY A 110 7.42 17.78 -9.95
N ASP A 111 7.85 18.43 -8.85
CA ASP A 111 8.22 17.77 -7.60
C ASP A 111 7.09 16.89 -7.05
N ALA A 112 5.86 17.41 -7.05
CA ALA A 112 4.69 16.66 -6.61
C ALA A 112 4.42 15.42 -7.49
N ALA A 113 4.46 15.59 -8.82
CA ALA A 113 4.26 14.48 -9.76
C ALA A 113 5.33 13.39 -9.58
N ALA A 114 6.61 13.77 -9.44
CA ALA A 114 7.69 12.83 -9.20
C ALA A 114 7.53 12.12 -7.84
N MET A 115 7.23 12.86 -6.78
CA MET A 115 7.07 12.31 -5.43
C MET A 115 5.88 11.38 -5.30
N PHE A 116 4.70 11.75 -5.82
CA PHE A 116 3.56 10.85 -5.81
C PHE A 116 3.82 9.60 -6.65
N SER A 117 4.43 9.74 -7.84
CA SER A 117 4.79 8.62 -8.70
C SER A 117 5.62 7.57 -7.96
N TRP A 118 6.75 8.00 -7.37
CA TRP A 118 7.66 7.10 -6.65
C TRP A 118 7.06 6.59 -5.34
N THR A 119 6.32 7.42 -4.61
CA THR A 119 5.70 7.01 -3.35
C THR A 119 4.64 5.94 -3.57
N PHE A 120 3.79 6.08 -4.60
CA PHE A 120 2.84 5.04 -4.95
C PHE A 120 3.52 3.78 -5.49
N LEU A 121 4.62 3.90 -6.24
CA LEU A 121 5.41 2.74 -6.65
C LEU A 121 5.96 1.98 -5.43
N LEU A 122 6.47 2.69 -4.42
CA LEU A 122 6.91 2.10 -3.15
C LEU A 122 5.77 1.43 -2.40
N ILE A 123 4.59 2.07 -2.31
CA ILE A 123 3.39 1.47 -1.71
C ILE A 123 2.96 0.22 -2.48
N ALA A 124 3.05 0.22 -3.81
CA ALA A 124 2.74 -0.95 -4.63
C ALA A 124 3.72 -2.11 -4.40
N ALA A 125 5.02 -1.81 -4.22
CA ALA A 125 6.05 -2.79 -3.96
C ALA A 125 5.93 -3.39 -2.54
N VAL A 126 5.84 -2.55 -1.51
CA VAL A 126 5.72 -2.96 -0.10
C VAL A 126 4.36 -3.62 0.17
N GLY A 127 3.29 -3.09 -0.43
CA GLY A 127 1.92 -3.59 -0.30
C GLY A 127 1.09 -2.90 0.79
N PRO A 128 -0.07 -3.48 1.15
CA PRO A 128 -1.15 -2.81 1.89
C PRO A 128 -0.80 -2.37 3.33
N GLY A 129 0.16 -3.01 3.98
CA GLY A 129 0.49 -2.76 5.39
C GLY A 129 -0.46 -3.45 6.37
N ARG A 130 -0.17 -3.29 7.68
CA ARG A 130 -0.90 -3.99 8.77
C ARG A 130 -2.31 -3.44 8.97
N ILE A 131 -2.50 -2.14 8.82
CA ILE A 131 -3.79 -1.47 9.02
C ILE A 131 -4.41 -1.21 7.64
N ALA A 132 -4.78 -2.27 6.92
CA ALA A 132 -5.47 -2.18 5.63
C ALA A 132 -6.80 -2.93 5.69
N LEU A 133 -7.84 -2.41 5.04
CA LEU A 133 -9.13 -3.11 5.02
C LEU A 133 -9.03 -4.49 4.35
N ASP A 134 -8.17 -4.65 3.33
CA ASP A 134 -7.90 -5.95 2.71
C ASP A 134 -7.32 -6.99 3.69
N ALA A 135 -6.59 -6.54 4.73
CA ALA A 135 -6.03 -7.44 5.73
C ALA A 135 -7.13 -8.13 6.56
N ARG A 136 -8.32 -7.52 6.69
CA ARG A 136 -9.47 -8.13 7.37
C ARG A 136 -10.16 -9.20 6.55
N ARG A 137 -9.88 -9.29 5.24
CA ARG A 137 -10.52 -10.24 4.31
C ARG A 137 -9.76 -11.58 4.18
N ARG A 138 -8.54 -11.68 4.72
CA ARG A 138 -7.79 -12.94 4.77
C ARG A 138 -8.36 -13.83 5.87
N VAL A 139 -9.24 -14.76 5.50
CA VAL A 139 -9.59 -15.92 6.33
C VAL A 139 -8.29 -16.65 6.66
N ARG A 140 -7.90 -16.69 7.93
CA ARG A 140 -6.74 -17.45 8.39
C ARG A 140 -7.12 -18.93 8.29
N THR A 141 -6.76 -19.61 7.20
CA THR A 141 -6.75 -21.07 7.18
C THR A 141 -5.72 -21.51 8.21
N VAL A 142 -6.19 -21.95 9.37
CA VAL A 142 -5.33 -22.59 10.37
C VAL A 142 -4.83 -23.89 9.73
N PRO A 143 -3.51 -24.10 9.58
CA PRO A 143 -3.00 -25.40 9.19
C PRO A 143 -3.42 -26.40 10.26
N VAL A 144 -4.27 -27.36 9.90
CA VAL A 144 -4.55 -28.50 10.77
C VAL A 144 -3.26 -29.34 10.77
N VAL A 145 -2.45 -29.17 11.81
CA VAL A 145 -1.36 -30.11 12.11
C VAL A 145 -2.01 -31.42 12.47
N ARG A 146 -2.01 -32.39 11.55
CA ARG A 146 -2.37 -33.77 11.88
C ARG A 146 -1.17 -34.36 12.61
N GLU A 147 -1.23 -34.42 13.93
CA GLU A 147 -0.28 -35.25 14.66
C GLU A 147 -0.52 -36.73 14.30
N PRO A 148 0.54 -37.51 14.03
CA PRO A 148 0.40 -38.94 13.79
C PRO A 148 -0.13 -39.62 15.07
N ILE A 149 -1.21 -40.39 14.91
CA ILE A 149 -1.79 -41.20 15.99
C ILE A 149 -0.71 -42.14 16.53
N PRO A 150 -0.40 -42.13 17.84
CA PRO A 150 0.50 -43.11 18.41
C PRO A 150 -0.12 -44.50 18.27
N VAL A 151 0.48 -45.35 17.44
CA VAL A 151 0.16 -46.78 17.40
C VAL A 151 0.63 -47.37 18.71
N ILE A 152 -0.30 -47.63 19.63
CA ILE A 152 -0.03 -48.44 20.82
C ILE A 152 0.24 -49.85 20.33
N VAL A 153 1.50 -50.17 20.08
CA VAL A 153 1.97 -51.54 19.89
C VAL A 153 1.76 -52.24 21.24
N GLY A 154 0.83 -53.20 21.26
CA GLY A 154 0.43 -53.92 22.46
C GLY A 154 1.63 -54.52 23.19
N GLN A 155 1.71 -54.25 24.48
CA GLN A 155 2.49 -55.05 25.41
C GLN A 155 1.87 -56.46 25.44
N GLY A 156 2.42 -57.35 24.62
CA GLY A 156 2.14 -58.78 24.69
C GLY A 156 2.76 -59.35 25.97
N ALA A 157 1.89 -59.91 26.81
CA ALA A 157 2.26 -60.69 27.97
C ALA A 157 3.19 -61.85 27.56
N VAL A 158 4.42 -61.85 28.08
CA VAL A 158 5.28 -63.05 28.11
C VAL A 158 5.58 -63.36 29.57
N GLY A 159 4.60 -64.02 30.18
CA GLY A 159 4.75 -64.71 31.46
C GLY A 159 4.12 -66.08 31.29
N MET A 160 4.90 -67.07 30.87
CA MET A 160 4.51 -68.47 31.02
C MET A 160 5.75 -69.33 31.20
N HIS A 161 6.13 -69.45 32.47
CA HIS A 161 7.05 -70.43 33.01
C HIS A 161 6.33 -71.78 33.05
N CYS A 162 6.82 -72.77 32.32
CA CYS A 162 6.37 -74.16 32.42
C CYS A 162 7.49 -74.96 33.11
N PRO A 163 7.24 -75.64 34.25
CA PRO A 163 8.26 -76.46 34.89
C PRO A 163 8.37 -77.85 34.23
N ASP A 164 9.58 -78.38 34.24
CA ASP A 164 10.00 -79.66 33.64
C ASP A 164 9.32 -80.87 34.31
N VAL A 165 8.71 -81.74 33.49
CA VAL A 165 8.46 -83.17 33.77
C VAL A 165 8.57 -83.97 32.48
#